data_AF-A0A932VWG5-F1
#
_entry.id   AF-A0A932VWG5-F1
#
_cell.length_a   1.000
_cell.length_b   1.000
_cell.length_c   1.000
_cell.angle_alpha   90.00
_cell.angle_beta   90.00
_cell.angle_gamma   90.00
#
_symmetry.space_group_name_H-M   'P 1'
#
loop_
_entity.id
_entity.type
_entity.pdbx_description
1 polymer ?
#
loop_
_entity_poly.entity_id
_entity_poly.type
_entity_poly.pdbx_seq_one_letter_code
_entity_poly.pdbx_strand_id
1 'polypeptide(L)'
;MGRQPETPFDSVENAHEYVRLLLEAITDARQDIATDLVAASGAKPDRRLEALRLVHCKLEKLEQHLHSSGRVLNDLRTLRRLLLDERAEPATAVTRAENDPEAA
;
A
#
# COMPACT_ATOMS: atom_id res chain seq x y z
N MET A 1 -24.92 -7.56 4.58
CA MET A 1 -24.74 -6.78 3.34
C MET A 1 -23.39 -6.07 3.43
N GLY A 2 -22.34 -6.62 2.82
CA GLY A 2 -21.02 -6.00 2.82
C GLY A 2 -21.01 -4.79 1.88
N ARG A 3 -20.61 -3.62 2.37
CA ARG A 3 -20.48 -2.40 1.57
C ARG A 3 -19.45 -2.65 0.48
N GLN A 4 -19.87 -2.61 -0.79
CA GLN A 4 -18.93 -2.57 -1.90
C GLN A 4 -18.17 -1.24 -1.82
N PRO A 5 -16.84 -1.23 -2.00
CA PRO A 5 -16.09 0.00 -2.02
C PRO A 5 -16.47 0.81 -3.27
N GLU A 6 -17.04 1.99 -3.08
CA GLU A 6 -17.32 3.00 -4.11
C GLU A 6 -16.06 3.79 -4.49
N THR A 7 -15.05 3.82 -3.61
CA THR A 7 -13.78 4.49 -3.85
C THR A 7 -12.56 3.60 -3.57
N PRO A 8 -11.39 3.91 -4.17
CA PRO A 8 -10.13 3.24 -3.87
C PRO A 8 -9.67 3.41 -2.40
N PHE A 9 -10.33 4.26 -1.62
CA PHE A 9 -9.94 4.62 -0.26
C PHE A 9 -10.90 4.11 0.80
N ASP A 10 -11.91 3.31 0.42
CA ASP A 10 -12.95 2.83 1.34
C ASP A 10 -12.44 1.77 2.33
N SER A 11 -11.25 1.22 2.11
CA SER A 11 -10.60 0.27 3.01
C SER A 11 -9.08 0.48 3.04
N VAL A 12 -8.45 0.03 4.13
CA VAL A 12 -6.98 0.06 4.27
C VAL A 12 -6.32 -0.83 3.21
N GLU A 13 -6.99 -1.93 2.86
CA GLU A 13 -6.57 -2.85 1.81
C GLU A 13 -6.53 -2.17 0.44
N ASN A 14 -7.60 -1.47 0.06
CA ASN A 14 -7.67 -0.75 -1.22
C ASN A 14 -6.71 0.44 -1.25
N ALA A 15 -6.56 1.16 -0.13
CA ALA A 15 -5.62 2.27 -0.02
C ALA A 15 -4.17 1.78 -0.17
N HIS A 16 -3.83 0.62 0.39
CA HIS A 16 -2.50 0.01 0.22
C HIS A 16 -2.24 -0.38 -1.24
N GLU A 17 -3.22 -0.96 -1.92
CA GLU A 17 -3.14 -1.30 -3.34
C GLU A 17 -2.98 -0.05 -4.22
N TYR A 18 -3.72 1.02 -3.94
CA TYR A 18 -3.58 2.29 -4.63
C TYR A 18 -2.16 2.89 -4.47
N VAL A 19 -1.60 2.87 -3.26
CA VAL A 19 -0.23 3.35 -3.00
C VAL A 19 0.80 2.52 -3.78
N ARG A 20 0.58 1.21 -3.95
CA ARG A 20 1.43 0.34 -4.77
C ARG A 20 1.41 0.76 -6.24
N LEU A 21 0.23 0.97 -6.82
CA LEU A 21 0.08 1.42 -8.20
C LEU A 21 0.67 2.82 -8.42
N LEU A 22 0.51 3.70 -7.43
CA LEU A 22 1.09 5.04 -7.48
C LEU A 22 2.63 5.01 -7.42
N LEU A 23 3.21 4.11 -6.64
CA LEU A 23 4.66 3.87 -6.63
C LEU A 23 5.18 3.46 -8.00
N GLU A 24 4.51 2.51 -8.67
CA GLU A 24 4.87 2.08 -10.03
C GLU A 24 4.88 3.27 -11.01
N ALA A 25 3.81 4.06 -11.03
CA ALA A 25 3.72 5.24 -11.90
C ALA A 25 4.81 6.29 -11.63
N ILE A 26 5.24 6.44 -10.37
CA ILE A 26 6.32 7.36 -10.00
C ILE A 26 7.69 6.81 -10.41
N THR A 27 7.91 5.50 -10.27
CA THR A 27 9.13 4.85 -10.76
C THR A 27 9.27 5.03 -12.27
N ASP A 28 8.18 4.87 -13.03
CA ASP A 28 8.17 5.11 -14.48
C ASP A 28 8.49 6.57 -14.80
N ALA A 29 7.81 7.52 -14.16
CA ALA A 29 8.07 8.95 -14.34
C ALA A 29 9.51 9.34 -14.00
N ARG A 30 10.13 8.69 -13.01
CA ARG A 30 11.55 8.91 -12.68
C ARG A 30 12.47 8.45 -13.79
N GLN A 31 12.19 7.28 -14.38
CA GLN A 31 12.99 6.73 -15.47
C GLN A 31 12.93 7.63 -16.72
N ASP A 32 11.74 8.18 -17.01
CA ASP A 32 11.56 9.15 -18.08
C ASP A 32 12.40 10.43 -17.84
N ILE A 33 12.33 10.99 -16.63
CA ILE A 33 13.12 12.18 -16.27
C ILE A 33 14.63 11.91 -16.28
N ALA A 34 15.06 10.71 -15.88
CA ALA A 34 16.47 10.31 -15.98
C ALA A 34 16.93 10.26 -17.44
N THR A 35 16.11 9.74 -18.34
CA THR A 35 16.36 9.74 -19.78
C THR A 35 16.46 11.17 -20.34
N ASP A 36 15.54 12.04 -19.94
CA ASP A 36 15.55 13.46 -20.32
C ASP A 36 16.78 14.21 -19.79
N LEU A 37 17.24 13.89 -18.58
CA LEU A 37 18.46 14.45 -18.00
C LEU A 37 19.70 14.07 -18.81
N VAL A 38 19.79 12.81 -19.26
CA VAL A 38 20.88 12.34 -20.13
C VAL A 38 20.83 13.06 -21.48
N ALA A 39 19.65 13.16 -22.10
CA ALA A 39 19.47 13.86 -23.37
C ALA A 39 19.81 15.37 -23.27
N ALA A 40 19.43 16.02 -22.18
CA ALA A 40 19.68 17.44 -21.96
C ALA A 40 21.15 17.77 -21.63
N SER A 41 21.95 16.79 -21.23
CA SER A 41 23.36 16.99 -20.85
C SER A 41 24.28 17.33 -22.02
N GLY A 42 23.88 17.01 -23.27
CA GLY A 42 24.65 17.29 -24.49
C GLY A 42 24.35 18.64 -25.16
N ALA A 43 23.28 19.33 -24.74
CA ALA A 43 22.90 20.64 -25.27
C ALA A 43 23.20 21.73 -24.23
N LYS A 44 23.69 22.91 -24.66
CA LYS A 44 24.06 24.03 -23.77
C LYS A 44 22.99 24.24 -22.67
N PRO A 45 23.30 23.96 -21.39
CA PRO A 45 22.30 23.96 -20.34
C PRO A 45 22.54 25.10 -19.35
N ASP A 46 21.46 25.68 -18.84
CA ASP A 46 21.47 26.13 -17.44
C ASP A 46 20.09 25.85 -16.85
N ARG A 47 19.07 26.58 -17.29
CA ARG A 47 17.76 26.53 -16.62
C ARG A 47 16.97 25.22 -16.78
N ARG A 48 17.02 24.58 -17.96
CA ARG A 48 16.25 23.33 -18.22
C ARG A 48 16.82 22.14 -17.46
N LEU A 49 18.15 22.05 -17.40
CA LEU A 49 18.84 20.95 -16.73
C LEU A 49 18.64 21.07 -15.21
N GLU A 50 18.74 22.29 -14.65
CA GLU A 50 18.41 22.56 -13.25
C GLU A 50 16.96 22.18 -12.90
N ALA A 51 16.00 22.54 -13.76
CA ALA A 51 14.61 22.18 -13.56
C ALA A 51 14.40 20.65 -13.53
N LEU A 52 15.02 19.92 -14.47
CA LEU A 52 14.94 18.45 -14.50
C LEU A 52 15.57 17.81 -13.25
N ARG A 53 16.70 18.32 -12.75
CA ARG A 53 17.30 17.87 -11.48
C ARG A 53 16.36 18.09 -10.30
N LEU A 54 15.69 19.24 -10.26
CA LEU A 54 14.74 19.55 -9.20
C LEU A 54 13.51 18.62 -9.24
N VAL A 55 12.98 18.34 -10.44
CA VAL A 55 11.89 17.36 -10.63
C VAL A 55 12.32 15.97 -10.17
N HIS A 56 13.50 15.51 -10.58
CA HIS A 56 14.02 14.20 -10.16
C HIS A 56 14.12 14.09 -8.62
N CYS A 57 14.68 15.10 -7.96
CA CYS A 57 14.78 15.13 -6.49
C CYS A 57 13.39 15.15 -5.82
N LYS A 58 12.39 15.81 -6.41
CA LYS A 58 11.02 15.83 -5.88
C LYS A 58 10.34 14.46 -6.04
N LEU A 59 10.55 13.78 -7.16
CA LEU A 59 10.05 12.44 -7.41
C LEU A 59 10.67 11.43 -6.44
N GLU A 60 11.98 11.52 -6.19
CA GLU A 60 12.67 10.70 -5.16
C GLU A 60 12.05 10.85 -3.78
N LYS A 61 11.78 12.10 -3.35
CA LYS A 61 11.15 12.37 -2.06
C LYS A 61 9.72 11.82 -2.01
N LEU A 62 8.99 11.93 -3.10
CA LEU A 62 7.62 11.40 -3.18
C LEU A 62 7.61 9.88 -3.06
N GLU A 63 8.51 9.19 -3.76
CA GLU A 63 8.67 7.72 -3.67
C GLU A 63 8.99 7.27 -2.23
N GLN A 64 9.92 7.95 -1.55
CA GLN A 64 10.25 7.66 -0.15
C GLN A 64 9.04 7.81 0.78
N HIS A 65 8.24 8.87 0.61
CA HIS A 65 7.02 9.07 1.39
C HIS A 65 5.98 7.99 1.12
N LEU A 66 5.84 7.55 -0.13
CA LEU A 66 4.90 6.49 -0.48
C LEU A 66 5.34 5.12 0.03
N HIS A 67 6.63 4.81 0.02
CA HIS A 67 7.14 3.61 0.68
C HIS A 67 6.84 3.61 2.19
N SER A 68 7.09 4.74 2.85
CA SER A 68 6.76 4.89 4.28
C SER A 68 5.25 4.70 4.53
N SER A 69 4.42 5.36 3.72
CA SER A 69 2.96 5.28 3.81
C SER A 69 2.45 3.85 3.53
N GLY A 70 2.99 3.18 2.52
CA GLY A 70 2.64 1.79 2.17
C GLY A 70 2.97 0.81 3.29
N ARG A 71 4.13 0.98 3.95
CA ARG A 71 4.48 0.18 5.13
C ARG A 71 3.47 0.36 6.27
N VAL A 72 3.15 1.61 6.61
CA VAL A 72 2.15 1.91 7.65
C VAL A 72 0.79 1.31 7.31
N LEU A 73 0.34 1.42 6.05
CA LEU A 73 -0.92 0.81 5.61
C LEU A 73 -0.89 -0.71 5.72
N ASN A 74 0.22 -1.36 5.38
CA ASN A 74 0.37 -2.79 5.56
C ASN A 74 0.37 -3.21 7.03
N ASP A 75 1.00 -2.42 7.91
CA ASP A 75 1.00 -2.66 9.35
C ASP A 75 -0.44 -2.54 9.91
N LEU A 76 -1.18 -1.50 9.53
CA LEU A 76 -2.59 -1.31 9.89
C LEU A 76 -3.46 -2.46 9.39
N ARG A 77 -3.23 -2.95 8.16
CA ARG A 77 -3.91 -4.12 7.61
C ARG A 77 -3.66 -5.36 8.46
N THR A 78 -2.41 -5.57 8.87
CA THR A 78 -2.00 -6.71 9.69
C THR A 78 -2.63 -6.64 11.08
N LEU A 79 -2.59 -5.48 11.74
CA LEU A 79 -3.21 -5.26 13.04
C LEU A 79 -4.73 -5.47 13.00
N ARG A 80 -5.41 -4.96 11.97
CA ARG A 80 -6.84 -5.19 11.78
C ARG A 80 -7.16 -6.68 11.70
N ARG A 81 -6.38 -7.43 10.92
CA ARG A 81 -6.55 -8.87 10.78
C ARG A 81 -6.34 -9.60 12.11
N LEU A 82 -5.27 -9.30 12.84
CA LEU A 82 -5.01 -9.89 14.16
C LEU A 82 -6.17 -9.62 15.14
N LEU A 83 -6.62 -8.37 15.25
CA LEU A 83 -7.70 -7.97 16.15
C LEU A 83 -9.10 -8.53 15.79
N LEU A 84 -9.28 -8.98 14.55
CA LEU A 84 -10.52 -9.61 14.08
C LEU A 84 -10.42 -11.14 14.17
N ASP A 85 -9.27 -11.72 13.82
CA ASP A 85 -8.99 -13.16 13.96
C ASP A 85 -8.99 -13.57 15.45
N GLU A 86 -8.44 -12.74 16.36
CA GLU A 86 -8.53 -12.91 17.82
C GLU A 86 -9.98 -12.86 18.36
N ARG A 87 -10.89 -12.19 17.65
CA ARG A 87 -12.31 -12.13 18.01
C ARG A 87 -13.11 -13.32 17.47
N ALA A 88 -12.56 -14.08 16.51
CA ALA A 88 -13.27 -15.14 15.81
C ALA A 88 -13.06 -16.55 16.42
N GLU A 89 -12.05 -16.77 17.25
CA GLU A 89 -11.71 -18.09 17.82
C GLU A 89 -11.77 -18.09 19.38
N PRO A 90 -12.52 -18.99 20.07
CA PRO A 90 -13.57 -19.89 19.61
C PRO A 90 -14.88 -19.80 20.44
N ALA A 91 -15.99 -19.45 19.79
CA ALA A 91 -17.35 -19.66 20.31
C ALA A 91 -17.86 -21.11 20.09
N THR A 92 -17.02 -22.01 19.59
CA THR A 92 -17.40 -23.38 19.16
C THR A 92 -16.91 -24.51 20.07
N ALA A 93 -16.41 -24.22 21.28
CA ALA A 93 -16.00 -25.25 22.24
C ALA A 93 -17.10 -25.70 23.23
N VAL A 94 -18.31 -25.12 23.20
CA VAL A 94 -19.38 -25.40 24.19
C VAL A 94 -20.66 -25.89 23.51
N THR A 95 -20.61 -27.03 22.83
CA THR A 95 -21.82 -27.84 22.51
C THR A 95 -21.43 -29.22 21.97
N ARG A 96 -20.61 -29.98 22.71
CA ARG A 96 -20.42 -31.42 22.43
C ARG A 96 -20.09 -32.25 23.67
N ALA A 97 -20.62 -31.84 24.82
CA ALA A 97 -20.50 -32.56 26.09
C ALA A 97 -21.85 -32.65 26.82
N GLU A 98 -22.94 -32.77 26.07
CA GLU A 98 -24.27 -33.06 26.63
C GLU A 98 -25.07 -33.79 25.56
N ASN A 99 -25.00 -35.12 25.59
CA ASN A 99 -25.96 -36.11 25.08
C ASN A 99 -25.27 -37.47 25.00
N ASP A 100 -25.24 -38.19 26.11
CA ASP A 100 -25.94 -39.48 26.23
C ASP A 100 -25.75 -40.09 27.63
N PRO A 101 -26.82 -40.22 28.44
CA PRO A 101 -26.91 -41.24 29.48
C PRO A 101 -27.34 -42.58 28.85
N GLU A 102 -27.22 -43.68 29.61
CA GLU A 102 -28.01 -44.92 29.50
C GLU A 102 -27.26 -46.25 29.16
N ALA A 103 -27.43 -47.18 30.12
CA ALA A 103 -27.43 -48.65 30.05
C ALA A 103 -26.12 -49.45 30.14
N ALA A 104 -25.80 -49.87 31.37
CA ALA A 104 -25.41 -51.25 31.70
C ALA A 104 -25.97 -51.63 33.08
#